data_AF-K2CPJ7-F1
#
_entry.id   AF-K2CPJ7-F1
#
_cell.length_a   1.000
_cell.length_b   1.000
_cell.length_c   1.000
_cell.angle_alpha   90.00
_cell.angle_beta   90.00
_cell.angle_gamma   90.00
#
_symmetry.space_group_name_H-M   'P 1'
#
loop_
_entity.id
_entity.type
_entity.pdbx_description
1 polymer ?
#
loop_
_entity_poly.entity_id
_entity_poly.type
_entity_poly.pdbx_seq_one_letter_code
_entity_poly.pdbx_strand_id
1 'polypeptide(L)' 'VTEKWSEVVAKTSEISIKPAKSDIFSELYGVGWLPYYLTDNAGSQVEIPAY' A
#
# COMPACT_ATOMS: atom_id res chain seq x y z
N VAL A 1 11.43 6.85 25.56
CA VAL A 1 10.62 6.66 24.32
C VAL A 1 11.05 7.64 23.23
N THR A 2 11.21 8.92 23.53
CA THR A 2 11.61 9.98 22.60
C THR A 2 12.97 9.74 21.91
N GLU A 3 13.98 9.28 22.64
CA GLU A 3 15.35 9.05 22.10
C GLU A 3 15.39 7.99 21.00
N LYS A 4 14.64 6.89 21.16
CA LYS A 4 14.59 5.79 20.18
C LYS A 4 14.04 6.26 18.83
N TRP A 5 13.11 7.22 18.83
CA TRP A 5 12.55 7.78 17.61
C TRP A 5 13.50 8.77 16.94
N SER A 6 14.24 9.56 17.73
CA SER A 6 15.25 10.49 17.21
C SER A 6 16.38 9.78 16.46
N GLU A 7 16.86 8.64 16.95
CA GLU A 7 17.89 7.85 16.26
C GLU A 7 17.43 7.24 14.94
N VAL A 8 16.14 6.90 14.82
CA VAL A 8 15.58 6.29 13.60
C VAL A 8 15.47 7.34 12.49
N VAL A 9 15.10 8.57 12.84
CA VAL A 9 15.08 9.70 11.88
C VAL A 9 16.49 9.98 11.35
N ALA A 10 17.51 9.96 12.21
CA ALA A 10 18.90 10.19 11.81
C ALA A 10 19.48 9.10 10.88
N LYS A 11 18.84 7.92 10.78
CA LYS A 11 19.24 6.82 9.88
C LYS A 11 18.56 6.86 8.52
N THR A 12 17.66 7.82 8.30
CA THR A 12 16.99 7.97 7.00
C THR A 12 17.91 8.75 6.06
N SER A 13 18.37 8.12 4.98
CA SER A 13 19.07 8.80 3.90
C SER A 13 18.09 9.14 2.79
N GLU A 14 18.00 10.41 2.43
CA GLU A 14 17.29 10.83 1.24
C GLU A 14 18.16 10.50 0.01
N ILE A 15 17.66 9.62 -0.85
CA ILE A 15 18.28 9.37 -2.15
C ILE A 15 17.59 10.28 -3.15
N SER A 16 18.28 11.34 -3.56
CA SER A 16 17.77 12.25 -4.59
C SER A 16 17.77 11.53 -5.94
N ILE A 17 16.58 11.09 -6.36
CA ILE A 17 16.32 10.65 -7.72
C ILE A 17 15.88 11.86 -8.55
N LYS A 18 16.24 11.88 -9.84
CA LYS A 18 15.78 12.89 -10.82
C LYS A 18 14.75 12.24 -11.75
N PRO A 19 13.52 11.94 -11.27
CA PRO A 19 12.52 11.31 -12.13
C PRO A 19 12.12 12.30 -13.22
N ALA A 20 12.31 11.91 -14.47
CA ALA A 20 11.72 12.58 -15.61
C ALA A 20 10.25 12.15 -15.75
N LYS A 21 9.43 12.95 -16.44
CA LYS A 21 8.04 12.60 -16.73
C LYS A 21 7.91 11.26 -17.49
N SER A 22 8.94 10.87 -18.25
CA SER A 22 9.05 9.58 -18.92
C SER A 22 9.21 8.39 -17.98
N ASP A 23 9.71 8.61 -16.76
CA ASP A 23 10.00 7.55 -15.80
C ASP A 23 8.76 7.15 -14.98
N ILE A 24 7.66 7.91 -15.12
CA ILE A 24 6.37 7.66 -14.47
C ILE A 24 5.47 6.89 -15.44
N PHE A 25 5.49 5.56 -15.33
CA PHE A 25 4.59 4.68 -16.09
C PHE A 25 3.18 4.74 -15.54
N SER A 26 2.47 5.82 -15.85
CA SER A 26 1.11 6.11 -15.37
C SER A 26 0.10 5.00 -15.68
N GLU A 27 0.32 4.26 -16.76
CA GLU A 27 -0.50 3.11 -17.18
C GLU A 27 -0.36 1.88 -16.28
N LEU A 28 0.72 1.79 -15.49
CA LEU A 28 0.97 0.70 -14.54
C LEU A 28 0.46 1.00 -13.13
N TYR A 29 0.10 2.26 -12.84
CA TYR A 29 -0.43 2.67 -11.54
C TYR A 29 -1.96 2.64 -11.55
N GLY A 30 -2.54 1.46 -11.63
CA GLY A 30 -3.96 1.23 -11.36
C GLY A 30 -4.14 0.68 -9.94
N VAL A 31 -4.88 1.40 -9.08
CA VAL A 31 -5.39 0.82 -7.83
C VAL A 31 -6.72 0.16 -8.14
N GLY A 32 -6.71 -1.16 -8.35
CA GLY A 32 -7.93 -1.94 -8.52
C GLY A 32 -8.63 -2.12 -7.17
N TRP A 33 -9.74 -1.42 -6.96
CA TRP A 33 -10.61 -1.70 -5.81
C TRP A 33 -11.62 -2.78 -6.23
N LEU A 34 -11.48 -3.99 -5.65
CA LEU A 34 -12.45 -5.07 -5.80
C LEU A 34 -13.20 -5.23 -4.47
N PRO A 35 -14.47 -4.82 -4.38
CA PRO A 35 -15.24 -4.95 -3.15
C PRO A 35 -15.72 -6.40 -2.96
N TYR A 36 -15.59 -6.91 -1.73
CA TYR A 36 -16.11 -8.21 -1.31
C TYR A 36 -16.89 -8.07 0.00
N TYR A 37 -17.99 -8.80 0.13
CA TYR A 37 -18.64 -9.04 1.42
C TYR A 37 -18.03 -10.28 2.08
N LEU A 38 -17.76 -10.17 3.38
CA LEU A 38 -17.40 -11.32 4.22
C LEU A 38 -18.67 -11.88 4.86
N THR A 39 -18.95 -13.16 4.65
CA THR A 39 -20.08 -13.85 5.28
C THR A 39 -19.67 -15.20 5.84
N ASP A 40 -20.44 -15.71 6.81
CA ASP A 40 -20.28 -17.06 7.35
C ASP A 40 -21.19 -18.03 6.58
N ASN A 41 -20.63 -19.17 6.17
CA ASN A 41 -21.36 -20.29 5.62
C ASN A 41 -20.95 -21.56 6.36
N ALA A 42 -21.82 -22.00 7.29
CA ALA A 42 -21.60 -23.19 8.10
C ALA A 42 -20.25 -23.20 8.84
N GLY A 43 -19.87 -22.05 9.42
CA GLY A 43 -18.60 -21.88 10.15
C GLY A 43 -17.38 -21.67 9.25
N SER A 44 -17.58 -21.57 7.93
CA SER A 44 -16.54 -21.18 6.97
C SER A 44 -16.76 -19.74 6.52
N GLN A 45 -15.73 -18.90 6.65
CA GLN A 45 -15.76 -17.56 6.10
C GLN A 45 -15.67 -17.63 4.57
N VAL A 46 -16.60 -16.98 3.87
CA VAL A 46 -16.63 -16.90 2.41
C VAL A 46 -16.69 -15.46 1.93
N GLU A 47 -16.02 -15.20 0.81
CA GLU A 47 -15.99 -13.91 0.12
C GLU A 47 -17.00 -13.89 -1.03
N ILE A 48 -17.93 -12.93 -1.01
CA ILE A 48 -18.89 -12.73 -2.10
C ILE A 48 -18.54 -11.44 -2.84
N PRO A 49 -18.32 -11.49 -4.18
CA PRO A 49 -18.04 -10.28 -4.95
C PRO A 49 -19.21 -9.28 -4.89
N ALA A 50 -18.92 -8.00 -4.70
CA ALA A 50 -19.91 -6.94 -4.56
C ALA A 50 -19.97 -6.03 -5.81
N TYR A 51 -20.05 -6.64 -7.00
CA TYR A 51 -20.20 -5.97 -8.29
C TYR A 51 -21.39 -6.53 -9.08
#